data_AF-A0A2V9HK03-F1
#
_entry.id   AF-A0A2V9HK03-F1
#
_cell.length_a   1.000
_cell.length_b   1.000
_cell.length_c   1.000
_cell.angle_alpha   90.00
_cell.angle_beta   90.00
_cell.angle_gamma   90.00
#
_symmetry.space_group_name_H-M   'P 1'
#
loop_
_entity.id
_entity.type
_entity.pdbx_description
1 polymer ?
#
loop_
_entity_poly.entity_id
_entity_poly.type
_entity_poly.pdbx_seq_one_letter_code
_entity_poly.pdbx_strand_id
1 'polypeptide(L)'
;MFVKQGTITLEMAQALAKIPVQKAVVAKLEEEMENRQKDIDRIVEDQGRLRENMKALRGSAEEKALLQRYTRQLDEQETQLDALRKKIQDTEAQRDKANNALEKMIDELQIEATM
;
A
#
# COMPACT_ATOMS: atom_id res chain seq x y z
N MET A 1 -51.18 11.62 -1.45
CA MET A 1 -50.48 11.89 -0.18
C MET A 1 -49.10 12.40 -0.51
N PHE A 2 -48.69 13.46 0.18
CA PHE A 2 -47.56 14.32 -0.15
C PHE A 2 -46.20 13.66 0.10
N VAL A 3 -45.32 13.77 -0.89
CA VAL A 3 -43.86 13.54 -0.79
C VAL A 3 -43.31 14.55 0.22
N LYS A 4 -42.98 14.12 1.43
CA LYS A 4 -42.32 14.98 2.42
C LYS A 4 -40.83 15.05 2.07
N GLN A 5 -40.39 16.28 1.80
CA GLN A 5 -39.04 16.65 1.39
C GLN A 5 -37.99 16.20 2.40
N GLY A 6 -36.95 15.53 1.89
CA GLY A 6 -35.75 15.18 2.63
C GLY A 6 -35.11 16.42 3.27
N THR A 7 -35.21 16.51 4.58
CA THR A 7 -34.46 17.48 5.37
C THR A 7 -33.23 16.76 5.90
N ILE A 8 -32.05 17.18 5.46
CA ILE A 8 -30.78 16.64 5.97
C ILE A 8 -30.74 16.98 7.47
N THR A 9 -30.69 15.96 8.32
CA THR A 9 -30.51 16.15 9.76
C THR A 9 -29.09 16.65 10.04
N LEU A 10 -28.86 17.25 11.21
CA LEU A 10 -27.51 17.65 11.61
C LEU A 10 -26.56 16.43 11.66
N GLU A 11 -27.08 15.27 12.04
CA GLU A 11 -26.36 13.99 12.09
C GLU A 11 -25.97 13.51 10.68
N MET A 12 -26.90 13.53 9.72
CA MET A 12 -26.63 13.24 8.31
C MET A 12 -25.57 14.19 7.73
N ALA A 13 -25.68 15.50 8.02
CA ALA A 13 -24.72 16.49 7.54
C ALA A 13 -23.30 16.23 8.08
N GLN A 14 -23.19 15.86 9.36
CA GLN A 14 -21.91 15.51 9.98
C GLN A 14 -21.34 14.20 9.43
N ALA A 15 -22.18 13.19 9.18
CA ALA A 15 -21.74 11.93 8.59
C ALA A 15 -21.27 12.12 7.14
N LEU A 16 -22.01 12.87 6.33
CA LEU A 16 -21.62 13.24 4.96
C LEU A 16 -20.28 14.00 4.93
N ALA A 17 -20.01 14.86 5.91
CA ALA A 17 -18.74 15.58 6.01
C ALA A 17 -17.53 14.68 6.30
N LYS A 18 -17.75 13.52 6.95
CA LYS A 18 -16.69 12.55 7.28
C LYS A 18 -16.34 11.61 6.12
N ILE A 19 -17.26 11.39 5.18
CA ILE A 19 -17.04 10.48 4.02
C ILE A 19 -15.83 10.89 3.17
N PRO A 20 -15.67 12.17 2.73
CA PRO A 20 -14.52 12.58 1.94
C PRO A 20 -13.19 12.39 2.68
N VAL A 21 -13.19 12.63 4.00
CA VAL A 21 -12.01 12.41 4.85
C VAL A 21 -11.63 10.94 4.86
N GLN A 22 -12.60 10.05 5.06
CA GLN A 22 -12.37 8.61 5.06
C GLN A 22 -11.90 8.10 3.69
N LYS A 23 -12.46 8.62 2.59
CA LYS A 23 -11.99 8.32 1.23
C LYS A 23 -10.54 8.76 1.00
N ALA A 24 -10.15 9.92 1.53
CA ALA A 24 -8.77 10.40 1.44
C ALA A 24 -7.79 9.49 2.20
N VAL A 25 -8.21 8.91 3.34
CA VAL A 25 -7.41 7.91 4.06
C VAL A 25 -7.20 6.66 3.21
N VAL A 26 -8.25 6.12 2.59
CA VAL A 26 -8.15 4.95 1.70
C VAL A 26 -7.20 5.24 0.52
N ALA A 27 -7.41 6.36 -0.17
CA ALA A 27 -6.58 6.75 -1.31
C ALA A 27 -5.09 6.89 -0.93
N LYS A 28 -4.80 7.46 0.24
CA LYS A 28 -3.43 7.55 0.75
C LYS A 28 -2.81 6.18 1.00
N LEU A 29 -3.57 5.25 1.59
CA LEU A 29 -3.09 3.88 1.85
C LEU A 29 -2.79 3.14 0.53
N GLU A 30 -3.63 3.33 -0.49
CA GLU A 30 -3.42 2.75 -1.83
C GLU A 30 -2.18 3.33 -2.52
N GLU A 31 -1.99 4.65 -2.48
CA GLU A 31 -0.77 5.31 -2.99
C GLU A 31 0.49 4.79 -2.26
N GLU A 32 0.40 4.64 -0.94
CA GLU A 32 1.45 4.09 -0.12
C GLU A 32 1.83 2.65 -0.50
N MET A 33 0.85 1.80 -0.84
CA MET A 33 1.10 0.46 -1.34
C MET A 33 1.75 0.48 -2.72
N GLU A 34 1.25 1.32 -3.64
CA GLU A 34 1.81 1.45 -4.99
C GLU A 34 3.28 1.88 -4.96
N ASN A 35 3.61 2.85 -4.09
CA ASN A 35 4.99 3.31 -3.92
C ASN A 35 5.90 2.20 -3.39
N ARG A 36 5.43 1.39 -2.41
CA ARG A 36 6.20 0.24 -1.90
C ARG A 36 6.36 -0.85 -2.96
N GLN A 37 5.35 -1.06 -3.81
CA GLN A 37 5.46 -2.00 -4.93
C GLN A 37 6.53 -1.54 -5.93
N LYS A 38 6.58 -0.26 -6.26
CA LYS A 38 7.65 0.31 -7.11
C LYS A 38 9.04 0.11 -6.50
N ASP A 39 9.17 0.21 -5.18
CA ASP A 39 10.44 -0.07 -4.49
C ASP A 39 10.84 -1.55 -4.58
N ILE A 40 9.87 -2.48 -4.44
CA ILE A 40 10.09 -3.91 -4.67
C ILE A 40 10.59 -4.15 -6.09
N ASP A 41 9.91 -3.58 -7.09
CA ASP A 41 10.25 -3.79 -8.51
C ASP A 41 11.68 -3.31 -8.83
N ARG A 42 12.08 -2.15 -8.28
CA ARG A 42 13.45 -1.62 -8.41
C ARG A 42 14.49 -2.54 -7.79
N ILE A 43 14.21 -3.10 -6.60
CA ILE A 43 15.14 -4.03 -5.95
C ILE A 43 15.28 -5.31 -6.78
N VAL A 44 14.18 -5.86 -7.28
CA VAL A 44 14.20 -7.07 -8.11
C VAL A 44 14.99 -6.84 -9.41
N GLU A 45 14.82 -5.68 -10.05
CA GLU A 45 15.61 -5.31 -11.24
C GLU A 45 17.10 -5.24 -10.91
N ASP A 46 17.47 -4.58 -9.81
CA ASP A 46 18.87 -4.46 -9.39
C ASP A 46 19.49 -5.82 -9.05
N GLN A 47 18.76 -6.69 -8.35
CA GLN A 47 19.17 -8.07 -8.10
C GLN A 47 19.46 -8.82 -9.41
N GLY A 48 18.61 -8.64 -10.43
CA GLY A 48 18.83 -9.20 -11.76
C GLY A 48 20.17 -8.73 -12.35
N ARG A 49 20.43 -7.41 -12.31
CA ARG A 49 21.70 -6.83 -12.77
C ARG A 49 22.91 -7.33 -11.99
N LEU A 50 22.80 -7.46 -10.66
CA LEU A 50 23.87 -8.00 -9.82
C LEU A 50 24.17 -9.46 -10.16
N ARG A 51 23.14 -10.29 -10.34
CA ARG A 51 23.31 -11.70 -10.75
C ARG A 51 23.99 -11.82 -12.12
N GLU A 52 23.64 -10.98 -13.08
CA GLU A 52 24.32 -10.94 -14.39
C GLU A 52 25.79 -10.50 -14.26
N ASN A 53 26.08 -9.48 -13.45
CA ASN A 53 27.46 -9.05 -13.18
C ASN A 53 28.27 -10.17 -12.54
N MET A 54 27.70 -10.92 -11.60
CA MET A 54 28.36 -12.04 -10.93
C MET A 54 28.72 -13.17 -11.91
N LYS A 55 27.88 -13.44 -12.93
CA LYS A 55 28.18 -14.44 -13.97
C LYS A 55 29.38 -14.07 -14.84
N ALA A 56 29.67 -12.77 -14.98
CA ALA A 56 30.80 -12.29 -15.79
C ALA A 56 32.16 -12.42 -15.07
N LEU A 57 32.17 -12.61 -13.75
CA LEU A 57 33.39 -12.73 -12.94
C LEU A 57 34.09 -14.08 -13.20
N ARG A 58 35.39 -14.05 -13.50
CA ARG A 58 36.18 -15.23 -13.92
C ARG A 58 37.09 -15.83 -12.83
N GLY A 59 37.09 -15.25 -11.64
CA GLY A 59 37.71 -15.83 -10.44
C GLY A 59 39.09 -15.27 -10.05
N SER A 60 39.50 -14.11 -10.58
CA SER A 60 40.66 -13.37 -10.06
C SER A 60 40.47 -12.98 -8.58
N ALA A 61 41.55 -12.59 -7.89
CA ALA A 61 41.47 -12.18 -6.49
C ALA A 61 40.57 -10.95 -6.31
N GLU A 62 40.67 -9.99 -7.23
CA GLU A 62 39.84 -8.78 -7.28
C GLU A 62 38.37 -9.13 -7.57
N GLU A 63 38.13 -10.05 -8.48
CA GLU A 63 36.78 -10.53 -8.81
C GLU A 63 36.14 -11.30 -7.64
N LYS A 64 36.93 -12.04 -6.85
CA LYS A 64 36.44 -12.70 -5.62
C LYS A 64 35.98 -11.69 -4.58
N ALA A 65 36.68 -10.57 -4.43
CA ALA A 65 36.26 -9.50 -3.52
C ALA A 65 34.95 -8.85 -3.99
N LEU A 66 34.80 -8.63 -5.30
CA LEU A 66 33.54 -8.14 -5.89
C LEU A 66 32.39 -9.12 -5.69
N LEU A 67 32.63 -10.41 -5.87
CA LEU A 67 31.64 -11.46 -5.63
C LEU A 67 31.12 -11.42 -4.19
N GLN A 68 32.02 -11.34 -3.20
CA GLN A 68 31.64 -11.25 -1.78
C GLN A 68 30.80 -10.00 -1.49
N ARG A 69 31.15 -8.86 -2.10
CA ARG A 69 30.38 -7.62 -1.96
C ARG A 69 28.97 -7.78 -2.55
N TYR A 70 28.84 -8.33 -3.76
CA TYR A 70 27.54 -8.54 -4.38
C TYR A 70 26.68 -9.52 -3.61
N THR A 71 27.25 -10.59 -3.05
CA THR A 71 26.51 -11.51 -2.17
C THR A 71 25.94 -10.79 -0.95
N ARG A 72 26.72 -9.89 -0.31
CA ARG A 72 26.21 -9.10 0.82
C ARG A 72 25.09 -8.14 0.39
N GLN A 73 25.24 -7.48 -0.76
CA GLN A 73 24.18 -6.60 -1.27
C GLN A 73 22.88 -7.35 -1.56
N LEU A 74 22.96 -8.56 -2.13
CA LEU A 74 21.79 -9.40 -2.35
C LEU A 74 21.11 -9.79 -1.02
N ASP A 75 21.88 -10.15 0.01
CA ASP A 75 21.36 -10.50 1.33
C ASP A 75 20.65 -9.31 2.02
N GLU A 76 21.25 -8.13 1.95
CA GLU A 76 20.63 -6.88 2.42
C GLU A 76 19.33 -6.57 1.65
N GLN A 77 19.32 -6.77 0.34
CA GLN A 77 18.14 -6.58 -0.51
C GLN A 77 17.02 -7.57 -0.19
N GLU A 78 17.31 -8.84 0.10
CA GLU A 78 16.29 -9.82 0.52
C GLU A 78 15.64 -9.40 1.84
N THR A 79 16.44 -8.94 2.80
CA THR A 79 15.93 -8.40 4.08
C THR A 79 15.00 -7.20 3.85
N GLN A 80 15.35 -6.31 2.91
CA GLN A 80 14.52 -5.17 2.53
C GLN A 80 13.22 -5.60 1.83
N LEU A 81 13.27 -6.59 0.94
CA LEU A 81 12.10 -7.13 0.25
C LEU A 81 11.08 -7.70 1.24
N ASP A 82 11.54 -8.49 2.21
CA ASP A 82 10.66 -9.06 3.23
C ASP A 82 10.01 -7.98 4.10
N ALA A 83 10.77 -6.95 4.47
CA ALA A 83 10.23 -5.80 5.19
C ALA A 83 9.18 -5.02 4.38
N LEU A 84 9.42 -4.80 3.08
CA LEU A 84 8.47 -4.13 2.19
C LEU A 84 7.19 -4.93 2.00
N ARG A 85 7.30 -6.25 1.76
CA ARG A 85 6.15 -7.15 1.62
C ARG A 85 5.29 -7.15 2.87
N LYS A 86 5.91 -7.23 4.05
CA LYS A 86 5.18 -7.15 5.32
C LYS A 86 4.47 -5.81 5.49
N LYS A 87 5.14 -4.70 5.14
CA LYS A 87 4.51 -3.38 5.17
C LYS A 87 3.33 -3.27 4.22
N ILE A 88 3.40 -3.86 3.01
CA ILE A 88 2.27 -3.90 2.08
C ILE A 88 1.10 -4.65 2.72
N GLN A 89 1.33 -5.85 3.29
CA GLN A 89 0.28 -6.61 3.97
C GLN A 89 -0.35 -5.83 5.14
N ASP A 90 0.47 -5.15 5.94
CA ASP A 90 -0.02 -4.32 7.05
C ASP A 90 -0.83 -3.11 6.54
N THR A 91 -0.42 -2.49 5.43
CA THR A 91 -1.14 -1.38 4.79
C THR A 91 -2.43 -1.85 4.12
N GLU A 92 -2.45 -3.02 3.49
CA GLU A 92 -3.65 -3.67 2.95
C GLU A 92 -4.68 -3.90 4.05
N ALA A 93 -4.26 -4.46 5.19
CA ALA A 93 -5.15 -4.67 6.32
C ALA A 93 -5.72 -3.35 6.88
N GLN A 94 -4.95 -2.26 6.83
CA GLN A 94 -5.43 -0.92 7.21
C GLN A 94 -6.42 -0.36 6.18
N ARG A 95 -6.14 -0.55 4.88
CA ARG A 95 -7.00 -0.15 3.77
C ARG A 95 -8.35 -0.86 3.87
N ASP A 96 -8.35 -2.17 4.10
CA ASP A 96 -9.58 -2.96 4.23
C ASP A 96 -10.42 -2.52 5.42
N LYS A 97 -9.78 -2.24 6.57
CA LYS A 97 -10.48 -1.64 7.73
C LYS A 97 -11.08 -0.28 7.40
N ALA A 98 -10.33 0.57 6.69
CA ALA A 98 -10.79 1.90 6.31
C ALA A 98 -11.97 1.84 5.31
N ASN A 99 -11.96 0.89 4.38
CA ASN A 99 -13.06 0.61 3.45
C ASN A 99 -14.30 0.10 4.18
N ASN A 100 -14.16 -0.87 5.09
CA ASN A 100 -15.29 -1.36 5.87
C ASN A 100 -15.93 -0.26 6.74
N ALA A 101 -15.13 0.67 7.26
CA ALA A 101 -15.64 1.83 7.99
C ALA A 101 -16.40 2.78 7.05
N LEU A 102 -15.88 3.03 5.85
CA LEU A 102 -16.53 3.85 4.85
C LEU A 102 -17.87 3.24 4.40
N GLU A 103 -17.93 1.93 4.16
CA GLU A 103 -19.14 1.21 3.78
C GLU A 103 -20.22 1.34 4.86
N LYS A 104 -19.87 1.10 6.13
CA LYS A 104 -20.81 1.30 7.26
C LYS A 104 -21.35 2.72 7.33
N MET A 105 -20.51 3.74 7.14
CA MET A 105 -20.97 5.13 7.14
C MET A 105 -21.96 5.42 6.01
N ILE A 106 -21.78 4.79 4.84
CA ILE A 106 -22.69 4.94 3.71
C ILE A 106 -24.01 4.21 3.99
N ASP A 107 -23.97 3.01 4.55
CA ASP A 107 -25.15 2.22 4.90
C ASP A 107 -26.01 2.92 5.96
N GLU A 108 -25.37 3.46 7.01
CA GLU A 108 -26.06 4.23 8.07
C GLU A 108 -26.79 5.45 7.49
N LEU A 109 -26.16 6.18 6.56
CA LEU A 109 -26.79 7.31 5.87
C LEU A 109 -27.96 6.89 4.97
N GLN A 110 -27.88 5.74 4.31
CA GLN A 110 -28.99 5.22 3.50
C GLN A 110 -30.20 4.90 4.38
N ILE A 111 -29.98 4.29 5.55
CA ILE A 111 -31.04 3.99 6.51
C ILE A 111 -31.71 5.29 6.98
N GLU A 112 -30.92 6.28 7.42
CA GLU A 112 -31.45 7.60 7.86
C GLU A 112 -32.23 8.32 6.76
N ALA A 113 -31.80 8.24 5.50
CA ALA A 113 -32.51 8.88 4.38
C ALA A 113 -33.84 8.21 4.01
N THR A 114 -34.04 6.95 4.40
CA THR A 114 -35.27 6.18 4.14
C THR A 114 -36.29 6.21 5.27
N MET A 115 -35.90 6.67 6.46
CA MET A 115 -36.78 6.87 7.62
C MET A 115 -37.43 8.25 7.62
#